data_AF-A0A0F9KVQ4-F1
#
_entry.id   AF-A0A0F9KVQ4-F1
#
_cell.length_a   1.000
_cell.length_b   1.000
_cell.length_c   1.000
_cell.angle_alpha   90.00
_cell.angle_beta   90.00
_cell.angle_gamma   90.00
#
_symmetry.space_group_name_H-M   'P 1'
#
loop_
_entity.id
_entity.type
_entity.pdbx_description
1 polymer ?
#
loop_
_entity_poly.entity_id
_entity_poly.type
_entity_poly.pdbx_seq_one_letter_code
_entity_poly.pdbx_strand_id
1 'polypeptide(L)'
;MRVRRVNRYYCDFCGKGGCAGGHMKKHEAHCTLNPNRICRFCKRADLGQHTDIPALVLTMPDPKKHLITHRDKYTGEWTTLEITEAANAALPLLRENTTNCPACIMAVLRLAKIPVPAVTDFKFNDEVKAFWQQINEDDEEHSEFG
;
A
#
# COMPACT_ATOMS: atom_id res chain seq x y z
N MET A 1 -29.29 -22.37 -24.75
CA MET A 1 -28.35 -21.58 -23.92
C MET A 1 -29.08 -20.34 -23.41
N ARG A 2 -29.13 -20.08 -22.09
CA ARG A 2 -29.76 -18.87 -21.53
C ARG A 2 -28.72 -17.78 -21.33
N VAL A 3 -29.01 -16.56 -21.79
CA VAL A 3 -28.15 -15.38 -21.64
C VAL A 3 -28.88 -14.33 -20.82
N ARG A 4 -28.18 -13.68 -19.88
CA ARG A 4 -28.71 -12.54 -19.12
C ARG A 4 -27.75 -11.36 -19.23
N ARG A 5 -28.30 -10.15 -19.31
CA ARG A 5 -27.54 -8.91 -19.17
C ARG A 5 -27.34 -8.63 -17.68
N VAL A 6 -26.13 -8.23 -17.30
CA VAL A 6 -25.78 -7.83 -15.93
C VAL A 6 -25.04 -6.51 -15.98
N ASN A 7 -25.33 -5.63 -15.03
CA ASN A 7 -24.56 -4.40 -14.87
C ASN A 7 -23.18 -4.74 -14.32
N ARG A 8 -22.16 -4.10 -14.90
CA ARG A 8 -20.79 -4.18 -14.39
C ARG A 8 -20.44 -2.83 -13.79
N TYR A 9 -20.07 -2.85 -12.52
CA TYR A 9 -19.66 -1.70 -11.74
C TYR A 9 -18.13 -1.71 -11.65
N TYR A 10 -17.51 -0.53 -11.70
CA TYR A 10 -16.06 -0.37 -11.67
C TYR A 10 -15.67 0.52 -10.51
N CYS A 11 -14.49 0.25 -9.95
CA CYS A 11 -13.86 1.11 -8.96
C CYS A 11 -13.17 2.29 -9.68
N ASP A 12 -13.51 3.52 -9.31
CA ASP A 12 -12.94 4.73 -9.91
C ASP A 12 -11.42 4.86 -9.69
N PHE A 13 -10.88 4.21 -8.66
CA PHE A 13 -9.47 4.34 -8.28
C PHE A 13 -8.55 3.28 -8.89
N CYS A 14 -8.98 2.02 -8.92
CA CYS A 14 -8.14 0.91 -9.40
C CYS A 14 -8.66 0.24 -10.68
N GLY A 15 -9.85 0.62 -11.16
CA GLY A 15 -10.48 0.02 -12.34
C GLY A 15 -11.00 -1.41 -12.15
N LYS A 16 -10.92 -1.98 -10.94
CA LYS A 16 -11.47 -3.32 -10.66
C LYS A 16 -12.97 -3.33 -10.93
N GLY A 17 -13.45 -4.31 -11.69
CA GLY A 17 -14.86 -4.48 -12.02
C GLY A 17 -15.54 -5.61 -11.24
N GLY A 18 -16.84 -5.47 -10.98
CA GLY A 18 -17.68 -6.50 -10.37
C GLY A 18 -19.15 -6.39 -10.79
N CYS A 19 -19.93 -7.45 -10.60
CA CYS A 19 -21.34 -7.50 -11.02
C CYS A 19 -22.33 -7.02 -9.93
N ALA A 20 -21.82 -6.55 -8.78
CA ALA A 20 -22.63 -6.12 -7.65
C ALA A 20 -22.20 -4.73 -7.14
N GLY A 21 -23.10 -3.74 -7.25
CA GLY A 21 -22.80 -2.35 -6.89
C GLY A 21 -22.45 -2.17 -5.41
N GLY A 22 -23.14 -2.85 -4.50
CA GLY A 22 -22.85 -2.77 -3.06
C GLY A 22 -21.46 -3.30 -2.69
N HIS A 23 -21.00 -4.36 -3.36
CA HIS A 23 -19.63 -4.87 -3.19
C HIS A 23 -18.59 -3.87 -3.72
N MET A 24 -18.88 -3.21 -4.84
CA MET A 24 -17.97 -2.22 -5.42
C MET A 24 -17.86 -0.95 -4.56
N LYS A 25 -18.96 -0.45 -3.99
CA LYS A 25 -18.92 0.67 -3.02
C LYS A 25 -18.01 0.37 -1.82
N LYS A 26 -18.12 -0.85 -1.26
CA LYS A 26 -17.23 -1.29 -0.17
C LYS A 26 -15.78 -1.41 -0.63
N HIS A 27 -15.56 -1.89 -1.86
CA HIS A 27 -14.22 -1.99 -2.41
C HIS A 27 -13.57 -0.60 -2.56
N GLU A 28 -14.28 0.39 -3.11
CA GLU A 28 -13.79 1.76 -3.26
C GLU A 28 -13.37 2.38 -1.94
N ALA A 29 -14.21 2.24 -0.90
CA ALA A 29 -13.92 2.75 0.44
C ALA A 29 -12.62 2.16 1.05
N HIS A 30 -12.23 0.94 0.66
CA HIS A 30 -11.04 0.26 1.20
C HIS A 30 -9.90 0.12 0.17
N CYS A 31 -10.06 0.69 -1.02
CA CYS A 31 -9.12 0.52 -2.12
C CYS A 31 -7.76 1.11 -1.75
N THR A 32 -6.68 0.40 -2.04
CA THR A 32 -5.32 0.90 -1.78
C THR A 32 -4.92 2.05 -2.71
N LEU A 33 -5.66 2.28 -3.80
CA LEU A 33 -5.52 3.43 -4.68
C LEU A 33 -6.50 4.56 -4.38
N ASN A 34 -7.36 4.42 -3.36
CA ASN A 34 -8.20 5.52 -2.90
C ASN A 34 -7.40 6.38 -1.90
N PRO A 35 -7.17 7.67 -2.18
CA PRO A 35 -6.47 8.59 -1.28
C PRO A 35 -7.13 8.68 0.12
N ASN A 36 -8.46 8.60 0.17
CA ASN A 36 -9.27 8.68 1.38
C ASN A 36 -9.73 7.28 1.85
N ARG A 37 -8.89 6.25 1.65
CA ARG A 37 -9.25 4.88 2.02
C ARG A 37 -9.43 4.71 3.53
N ILE A 38 -10.36 3.85 3.90
CA ILE A 38 -10.53 3.37 5.27
C ILE A 38 -9.78 2.04 5.39
N CYS A 39 -8.81 1.96 6.30
CA CYS A 39 -7.94 0.80 6.46
C CYS A 39 -8.57 -0.23 7.40
N ARG A 40 -8.87 -1.42 6.87
CA ARG A 40 -9.43 -2.50 7.69
C ARG A 40 -8.42 -3.15 8.64
N PHE A 41 -7.13 -3.03 8.36
CA PHE A 41 -6.07 -3.52 9.26
C PHE A 41 -5.96 -2.61 10.48
N CYS A 42 -5.84 -1.29 10.27
CA CYS A 42 -5.85 -0.33 11.36
C CYS A 42 -7.12 -0.42 12.22
N LYS A 43 -8.29 -0.60 11.59
CA LYS A 43 -9.55 -0.81 12.33
C LYS A 43 -9.53 -2.07 13.20
N ARG A 44 -8.83 -3.13 12.77
CA ARG A 44 -8.78 -4.39 13.52
C ARG A 44 -7.78 -4.36 14.67
N ALA A 45 -6.64 -3.71 14.47
CA ALA A 45 -5.57 -3.57 15.47
C ALA A 45 -5.69 -2.29 16.31
N ASP A 46 -6.82 -1.58 16.22
CA ASP A 46 -7.08 -0.29 16.89
C ASP A 46 -5.96 0.76 16.77
N LEU A 47 -5.23 0.76 15.65
CA LEU A 47 -4.06 1.62 15.41
C LEU A 47 -4.39 3.08 15.09
N GLY A 48 -5.67 3.45 15.11
CA GLY A 48 -6.14 4.72 14.54
C GLY A 48 -6.15 4.73 13.01
N GLN A 49 -7.06 5.52 12.42
CA GLN A 49 -7.19 5.60 10.97
C GLN A 49 -6.26 6.67 10.39
N HIS A 50 -5.24 6.24 9.65
CA HIS A 50 -4.38 7.15 8.89
C HIS A 50 -5.18 7.77 7.75
N THR A 51 -5.46 9.07 7.83
CA THR A 51 -6.26 9.85 6.86
C THR A 51 -5.40 10.72 5.94
N ASP A 52 -4.13 10.89 6.30
CA ASP A 52 -3.12 11.71 5.65
C ASP A 52 -2.21 10.92 4.70
N ILE A 53 -2.67 9.76 4.22
CA ILE A 53 -1.97 8.96 3.19
C ILE A 53 -1.48 9.82 2.01
N PRO A 54 -2.24 10.81 1.49
CA PRO A 54 -1.74 11.68 0.43
C PRO A 54 -0.50 12.49 0.82
N ALA A 55 -0.37 12.91 2.08
CA ALA A 55 0.79 13.63 2.57
C ALA A 55 2.02 12.70 2.62
N LEU A 56 1.83 11.44 3.03
CA LEU A 56 2.88 10.42 3.02
C LEU A 56 3.34 10.03 1.61
N VAL A 57 2.51 10.22 0.59
CA VAL A 57 2.93 10.01 -0.81
C VAL A 57 3.95 11.07 -1.25
N LEU A 58 3.87 12.29 -0.71
CA LEU A 58 4.79 13.39 -1.06
C LEU A 58 6.20 13.19 -0.50
N THR A 59 6.36 12.36 0.53
CA THR A 59 7.68 12.02 1.10
C THR A 59 8.39 10.93 0.30
N MET A 60 7.66 10.19 -0.54
CA MET A 60 8.23 9.14 -1.37
C MET A 60 8.95 9.72 -2.60
N PRO A 61 10.04 9.06 -3.06
CA PRO A 61 10.73 9.46 -4.28
C PRO A 61 9.83 9.34 -5.51
N ASP A 62 9.86 10.35 -6.38
CA ASP A 62 9.13 10.32 -7.65
C ASP A 62 9.76 9.29 -8.59
N PRO A 63 9.07 8.20 -8.98
CA PRO A 63 9.67 7.17 -9.83
C PRO A 63 10.17 7.72 -11.17
N LYS A 64 9.51 8.76 -11.70
CA LYS A 64 9.93 9.43 -12.94
C LYS A 64 11.28 10.13 -12.86
N LYS A 65 11.71 10.58 -11.67
CA LYS A 65 13.01 11.25 -11.47
C LYS A 65 14.16 10.25 -11.34
N HIS A 66 13.86 9.06 -10.85
CA HIS A 66 14.83 7.99 -10.61
C HIS A 66 14.89 6.95 -11.76
N LEU A 67 13.94 6.96 -12.70
CA LEU A 67 14.01 6.21 -13.97
C LEU A 67 14.90 6.87 -15.03
N ILE A 68 15.57 7.98 -14.70
CA ILE A 68 16.42 8.70 -15.64
C ILE A 68 17.81 8.06 -15.61
N THR A 69 18.21 7.45 -16.72
CA THR A 69 19.61 7.12 -16.97
C THR A 69 20.36 8.45 -17.16
N HIS A 70 21.12 8.88 -16.15
CA HIS A 70 21.98 10.06 -16.28
C HIS A 70 23.34 9.61 -16.80
N ARG A 71 23.83 10.25 -17.87
CA ARG A 71 25.20 10.05 -18.34
C ARG A 71 26.09 11.06 -17.63
N ASP A 72 27.00 10.59 -16.80
CA ASP A 72 27.97 11.44 -16.13
C ASP A 72 28.84 12.15 -17.18
N LYS A 73 28.85 13.48 -17.14
CA LYS A 73 29.58 14.35 -18.07
C LYS A 73 31.10 14.16 -17.96
N TYR A 74 31.61 13.76 -16.81
CA TYR A 74 33.03 13.70 -16.49
C TYR A 74 33.60 12.29 -16.61
N THR A 75 32.84 11.28 -16.19
CA THR A 75 33.27 9.86 -16.30
C THR A 75 32.74 9.18 -17.55
N GLY A 76 31.70 9.73 -18.18
CA GLY A 76 31.04 9.14 -19.34
C GLY A 76 30.19 7.91 -19.00
N GLU A 77 30.12 7.51 -17.73
CA GLU A 77 29.39 6.36 -17.25
C GLU A 77 27.89 6.66 -17.11
N TRP A 78 27.07 5.65 -17.35
CA TRP A 78 25.64 5.73 -17.12
C TRP A 78 25.37 5.40 -15.65
N THR A 79 24.82 6.35 -14.90
CA THR A 79 24.38 6.15 -13.53
C THR A 79 22.86 6.04 -13.51
N THR A 80 22.37 4.90 -13.01
CA THR A 80 20.96 4.67 -12.71
C THR A 80 20.76 5.03 -11.25
N LEU A 81 20.01 6.07 -10.94
CA LEU A 81 19.58 6.32 -9.56
C LEU A 81 18.49 5.30 -9.23
N GLU A 82 18.86 4.20 -8.58
CA GLU A 82 17.91 3.12 -8.36
C GLU A 82 16.76 3.57 -7.45
N ILE A 83 15.52 3.47 -7.93
CA ILE A 83 14.30 3.71 -7.14
C ILE A 83 14.30 2.87 -5.86
N THR A 84 14.91 1.69 -5.91
CA THR A 84 15.03 0.73 -4.81
C THR A 84 15.70 1.36 -3.59
N GLU A 85 16.87 1.98 -3.75
CA GLU A 85 17.63 2.59 -2.66
C GLU A 85 16.87 3.77 -2.04
N ALA A 86 16.32 4.65 -2.88
CA ALA A 86 15.56 5.82 -2.40
C ALA A 86 14.25 5.39 -1.70
N ALA A 87 13.56 4.37 -2.20
CA ALA A 87 12.34 3.86 -1.59
C ALA A 87 12.61 3.11 -0.27
N ASN A 88 13.70 2.34 -0.20
CA ASN A 88 14.16 1.71 1.03
C ASN A 88 14.57 2.74 2.08
N ALA A 89 15.24 3.83 1.68
CA ALA A 89 15.62 4.92 2.58
C ALA A 89 14.41 5.68 3.16
N ALA A 90 13.31 5.81 2.40
CA ALA A 90 12.08 6.44 2.86
C ALA A 90 11.22 5.52 3.75
N LEU A 91 11.50 4.22 3.76
CA LEU A 91 10.67 3.22 4.41
C LEU A 91 10.59 3.31 5.94
N PRO A 92 11.66 3.63 6.69
CA PRO A 92 11.58 3.79 8.15
C PRO A 92 10.60 4.90 8.56
N LEU A 93 10.65 6.04 7.86
CA LEU A 93 9.71 7.15 8.09
C LEU A 93 8.26 6.72 7.80
N LEU A 94 8.07 5.93 6.74
CA LEU A 94 6.76 5.39 6.41
C LEU A 94 6.24 4.45 7.50
N ARG A 95 7.09 3.57 8.05
CA ARG A 95 6.71 2.66 9.13
C ARG A 95 6.31 3.40 10.39
N GLU A 96 7.06 4.44 10.76
CA GLU A 96 6.76 5.28 11.93
C GLU A 96 5.39 5.96 11.78
N ASN A 97 5.15 6.63 10.65
CA ASN A 97 3.89 7.36 10.41
C ASN A 97 2.67 6.45 10.21
N THR A 98 2.87 5.22 9.72
CA THR A 98 1.77 4.29 9.48
C THR A 98 1.58 3.27 10.60
N THR A 99 2.22 3.48 11.76
CA THR A 99 2.21 2.55 12.91
C THR A 99 2.51 1.11 12.47
N ASN A 100 3.46 0.97 11.54
CA ASN A 100 3.87 -0.29 10.91
C ASN A 100 2.75 -1.12 10.27
N CYS A 101 1.64 -0.49 9.85
CA CYS A 101 0.53 -1.22 9.22
C CYS A 101 0.86 -1.60 7.76
N PRO A 102 0.96 -2.91 7.41
CA PRO A 102 1.43 -3.33 6.09
C PRO A 102 0.48 -2.90 4.96
N ALA A 103 -0.82 -2.82 5.24
CA ALA A 103 -1.82 -2.37 4.27
C ALA A 103 -1.75 -0.85 3.98
N CYS A 104 -1.23 -0.05 4.91
CA CYS A 104 -1.08 1.39 4.74
C CYS A 104 0.22 1.69 3.99
N ILE A 105 1.31 1.01 4.35
CA ILE A 105 2.58 1.05 3.62
C ILE A 105 2.37 0.72 2.14
N MET A 106 1.69 -0.40 1.85
CA MET A 106 1.37 -0.80 0.49
C MET A 106 0.49 0.23 -0.25
N ALA A 107 -0.43 0.91 0.45
CA ALA A 107 -1.26 1.94 -0.16
C ALA A 107 -0.43 3.15 -0.61
N VAL A 108 0.48 3.63 0.25
CA VAL A 108 1.38 4.74 -0.09
C VAL A 108 2.25 4.39 -1.30
N LEU A 109 2.88 3.20 -1.31
CA LEU A 109 3.70 2.74 -2.44
C LEU A 109 2.91 2.72 -3.76
N ARG A 110 1.67 2.22 -3.72
CA ARG A 110 0.81 2.17 -4.90
C ARG A 110 0.38 3.55 -5.39
N LEU A 111 0.07 4.47 -4.49
CA LEU A 111 -0.28 5.85 -4.83
C LEU A 111 0.92 6.64 -5.37
N ALA A 112 2.11 6.40 -4.83
CA ALA A 112 3.38 6.92 -5.34
C ALA A 112 3.81 6.29 -6.68
N LYS A 113 3.07 5.29 -7.17
CA LYS A 113 3.37 4.52 -8.39
C LYS A 113 4.72 3.81 -8.34
N ILE A 114 5.16 3.43 -7.14
CA ILE A 114 6.36 2.63 -6.92
C ILE A 114 5.95 1.15 -6.94
N PRO A 115 6.59 0.30 -7.77
CA PRO A 115 6.34 -1.13 -7.74
C PRO A 115 6.70 -1.70 -6.36
N VAL A 116 5.75 -2.38 -5.69
CA VAL A 116 6.00 -3.00 -4.38
C VAL A 116 7.23 -3.92 -4.36
N PRO A 117 7.50 -4.76 -5.38
CA PRO A 117 8.70 -5.59 -5.41
C PRO A 117 10.02 -4.82 -5.52
N ALA A 118 9.99 -3.53 -5.88
CA ALA A 118 11.19 -2.70 -5.93
C ALA A 118 11.67 -2.30 -4.52
N VAL A 119 10.83 -2.46 -3.50
CA VAL A 119 11.16 -2.17 -2.11
C VAL A 119 11.54 -3.48 -1.44
N THR A 120 12.84 -3.78 -1.39
CA THR A 120 13.36 -5.08 -0.94
C THR A 120 13.11 -5.33 0.54
N ASP A 121 13.10 -4.26 1.34
CA ASP A 121 12.94 -4.32 2.80
C ASP A 121 11.47 -4.43 3.24
N PHE A 122 10.55 -4.51 2.28
CA PHE A 122 9.11 -4.65 2.52
C PHE A 122 8.56 -5.87 1.80
N LYS A 123 8.41 -6.97 2.54
CA LYS A 123 7.79 -8.21 2.03
C LYS A 123 6.35 -8.29 2.51
N PHE A 124 5.44 -7.74 1.72
CA PHE A 124 4.02 -7.63 2.06
C PHE A 124 3.39 -8.91 2.64
N ASN A 125 3.63 -10.07 2.00
CA ASN A 125 3.02 -11.33 2.45
C ASN A 125 3.53 -11.77 3.83
N ASP A 126 4.81 -11.55 4.12
CA ASP A 126 5.43 -11.96 5.37
C ASP A 126 4.99 -11.03 6.49
N GLU A 127 4.92 -9.72 6.23
CA GLU A 127 4.45 -8.72 7.19
C GLU A 127 2.97 -8.88 7.52
N VAL A 128 2.13 -9.20 6.53
CA VAL A 128 0.71 -9.48 6.78
C VAL A 128 0.54 -10.72 7.66
N LYS A 129 1.35 -11.77 7.44
CA LYS A 129 1.32 -12.96 8.30
C LYS A 129 1.73 -12.62 9.73
N ALA A 130 2.84 -11.92 9.91
CA ALA A 130 3.32 -11.50 11.22
C ALA A 130 2.30 -10.62 11.96
N PHE A 131 1.67 -9.68 11.25
CA PHE A 131 0.63 -8.81 11.79
C PHE A 131 -0.59 -9.61 12.30
N TRP A 132 -1.07 -10.59 11.53
CA TRP A 132 -2.19 -11.42 11.97
C TRP A 132 -1.81 -12.39 13.09
N GLN A 133 -0.57 -12.88 13.07
CA GLN A 133 -0.07 -13.71 14.15
C GLN A 133 -0.07 -12.94 15.48
N GLN A 134 0.42 -11.70 15.50
CA GLN A 134 0.39 -10.84 16.68
C GLN A 134 -1.04 -10.61 17.19
N ILE A 135 -1.98 -10.26 16.31
CA ILE A 135 -3.38 -10.04 16.72
C ILE A 135 -4.00 -11.29 17.32
N ASN A 136 -3.70 -12.46 16.76
CA ASN A 136 -4.25 -13.71 17.27
C ASN A 136 -3.64 -14.06 18.63
N GLU A 137 -2.33 -13.85 18.81
CA GLU A 137 -1.64 -14.03 20.09
C GLU A 137 -2.22 -13.08 21.15
N ASP A 138 -2.44 -11.80 20.82
CA ASP A 138 -3.06 -10.81 21.72
C ASP A 138 -4.51 -11.20 22.11
N ASP A 139 -5.30 -11.71 21.15
CA ASP A 139 -6.66 -12.17 21.39
C ASP A 139 -6.68 -13.43 22.29
N GLU A 140 -5.73 -14.35 22.11
CA GLU A 140 -5.56 -15.55 22.94
C GLU A 140 -5.20 -15.17 24.38
N GLU A 141 -4.20 -14.31 24.59
CA GLU A 141 -3.85 -13.80 25.92
C GLU A 141 -5.04 -13.12 26.59
N HIS A 142 -5.78 -12.26 25.89
CA HIS A 142 -6.94 -11.59 26.47
C HIS A 142 -8.04 -12.57 26.91
N SER A 143 -8.20 -13.69 26.20
CA SER A 143 -9.17 -14.74 26.52
C SER A 143 -8.77 -15.62 27.72
N GLU A 144 -7.49 -15.75 28.02
CA GLU A 144 -6.99 -16.53 29.18
C GLU A 144 -7.11 -15.77 30.50
N PHE A 145 -7.19 -14.43 30.47
CA PHE A 145 -7.29 -13.57 31.66
C PHE A 145 -8.68 -12.95 31.89
N GLY A 146 -9.69 -13.30 31.10
CA GLY A 146 -11.08 -12.81 31.20
C GLY A 146 -12.08 -13.85 31.67
#